data_AF-A0A2S7YSL0-F1
#
_entry.id   AF-A0A2S7YSL0-F1
#
_cell.length_a   1.000
_cell.length_b   1.000
_cell.length_c   1.000
_cell.angle_alpha   90.00
_cell.angle_beta   90.00
_cell.angle_gamma   90.00
#
_symmetry.space_group_name_H-M   'P 1'
#
loop_
_entity.id
_entity.type
_entity.pdbx_description
1 polymer ?
#
loop_
_entity_poly.entity_id
_entity_poly.type
_entity_poly.pdbx_seq_one_letter_code
_entity_poly.pdbx_strand_id
1 'polypeptide(L)'
;MTDLNIKNLAYVDNFKHSVVGNFVNFSGRASRSEYWRFVAVSVVIGFVFSVLRFIFGNTFLGSLFNLLSFAYTCAVFLPYTGIAVRRLHDINKSGWFLLLPFVPIIGLVYVIYLLAKPGDVGDNQYGSPTSYETITAEEAARTGLKETPSESMDQKAMIVCLCLWVLNIWISFLAL
;
A
#
# COMPACT_ATOMS: atom_id res chain seq x y z
N MET A 1 -4.23 -21.69 6.31
CA MET A 1 -4.04 -20.22 6.20
C MET A 1 -2.60 -19.78 6.52
N THR A 2 -1.75 -20.66 7.06
CA THR A 2 -0.37 -20.35 7.49
C THR A 2 0.65 -20.14 6.36
N ASP A 3 0.31 -20.49 5.12
CA ASP A 3 1.24 -20.48 3.96
C ASP A 3 1.25 -19.17 3.16
N LEU A 4 0.36 -18.21 3.46
CA LEU A 4 0.29 -16.95 2.69
C LEU A 4 1.42 -15.97 3.01
N ASN A 5 2.01 -16.07 4.20
CA ASN A 5 3.06 -15.15 4.68
C ASN A 5 4.36 -15.26 3.87
N ILE A 6 4.58 -16.40 3.22
CA ILE A 6 5.78 -16.66 2.42
C ILE A 6 5.54 -16.49 0.92
N LYS A 7 4.33 -16.10 0.47
CA LYS A 7 3.99 -16.00 -0.95
C LYS A 7 4.03 -14.58 -1.47
N ASN A 8 4.48 -14.42 -2.72
CA ASN A 8 4.52 -13.13 -3.40
C ASN A 8 3.15 -12.80 -4.00
N LEU A 9 2.20 -12.47 -3.13
CA LEU A 9 0.78 -12.31 -3.45
C LEU A 9 0.53 -11.20 -4.49
N ALA A 10 -0.39 -11.46 -5.41
CA ALA A 10 -0.89 -10.44 -6.34
C ALA A 10 -1.65 -9.32 -5.61
N TYR A 11 -1.93 -8.21 -6.30
CA TYR A 11 -2.54 -7.00 -5.75
C TYR A 11 -3.71 -7.23 -4.78
N VAL A 12 -4.76 -7.92 -5.25
CA VAL A 12 -5.98 -8.14 -4.45
C VAL A 12 -5.74 -9.11 -3.30
N ASP A 13 -4.96 -10.16 -3.53
CA ASP A 13 -4.68 -11.19 -2.52
C ASP A 13 -3.80 -10.60 -1.41
N ASN A 14 -2.80 -9.80 -1.78
CA ASN A 14 -1.95 -9.04 -0.87
C ASN A 14 -2.75 -8.03 -0.03
N PHE A 15 -3.69 -7.31 -0.65
CA PHE A 15 -4.57 -6.38 0.04
C PHE A 15 -5.44 -7.11 1.07
N LYS A 16 -6.09 -8.21 0.68
CA LYS A 16 -6.89 -9.04 1.59
C LYS A 16 -6.05 -9.60 2.72
N HIS A 17 -4.86 -10.11 2.42
CA HIS A 17 -3.94 -10.66 3.41
C HIS A 17 -3.55 -9.59 4.44
N SER A 18 -3.21 -8.39 3.99
CA SER A 18 -2.83 -7.27 4.86
C SER A 18 -3.99 -6.80 5.75
N VAL A 19 -5.21 -6.69 5.20
CA VAL A 19 -6.37 -6.19 5.95
C VAL A 19 -7.00 -7.24 6.87
N VAL A 20 -7.01 -8.51 6.47
CA VAL A 20 -7.70 -9.58 7.23
C VAL A 20 -6.72 -10.38 8.08
N GLY A 21 -5.57 -10.74 7.53
CA GLY A 21 -4.60 -11.64 8.17
C GLY A 21 -3.51 -10.92 8.95
N ASN A 22 -3.17 -9.68 8.58
CA ASN A 22 -2.00 -8.97 9.12
C ASN A 22 -2.33 -7.53 9.56
N PHE A 23 -3.54 -7.33 10.10
CA PHE A 23 -4.15 -6.02 10.33
C PHE A 23 -3.35 -5.08 11.25
N VAL A 24 -2.75 -5.61 12.32
CA VAL A 24 -2.00 -4.83 13.34
C VAL A 24 -0.62 -5.46 13.57
N ASN A 25 0.14 -5.64 12.49
CA ASN A 25 1.51 -6.13 12.59
C ASN A 25 2.52 -5.06 12.17
N PHE A 26 3.28 -4.61 13.16
CA PHE A 26 4.37 -3.64 13.02
C PHE A 26 5.75 -4.29 13.07
N SER A 27 5.83 -5.61 13.21
CA SER A 27 7.07 -6.36 13.39
C SER A 27 7.49 -7.06 12.10
N GLY A 28 8.79 -7.27 11.96
CA GLY A 28 9.37 -7.87 10.76
C GLY A 28 9.50 -6.89 9.60
N ARG A 29 9.61 -7.44 8.39
CA ARG A 29 9.94 -6.74 7.15
C ARG A 29 8.83 -6.91 6.12
N ALA A 30 8.67 -5.94 5.24
CA ALA A 30 7.79 -6.01 4.07
C ALA A 30 8.59 -5.58 2.83
N SER A 31 8.53 -6.39 1.77
CA SER A 31 9.21 -6.04 0.53
C SER A 31 8.61 -4.80 -0.14
N ARG A 32 9.39 -4.23 -1.07
CA ARG A 32 8.92 -3.18 -1.98
C ARG A 32 7.63 -3.59 -2.71
N SER A 33 7.57 -4.80 -3.27
CA SER A 33 6.39 -5.27 -4.01
C SER A 33 5.17 -5.46 -3.11
N GLU A 34 5.33 -6.02 -1.91
CA GLU A 34 4.22 -6.16 -0.94
C GLU A 34 3.63 -4.78 -0.60
N TYR A 35 4.47 -3.80 -0.28
CA TYR A 35 4.04 -2.45 0.06
C TYR A 35 3.32 -1.76 -1.11
N TRP A 36 3.95 -1.69 -2.29
CA TRP A 36 3.40 -0.92 -3.42
C TRP A 36 2.15 -1.57 -4.04
N ARG A 37 2.00 -2.89 -3.96
CA ARG A 37 0.76 -3.57 -4.37
C ARG A 37 -0.41 -3.24 -3.43
N PHE A 38 -0.16 -3.17 -2.13
CA PHE A 38 -1.16 -2.74 -1.14
C PHE A 38 -1.57 -1.27 -1.37
N VAL A 39 -0.58 -0.39 -1.58
CA VAL A 39 -0.81 1.02 -1.89
C VAL A 39 -1.61 1.16 -3.18
N ALA A 40 -1.30 0.39 -4.22
CA ALA A 40 -2.02 0.46 -5.49
C ALA A 40 -3.51 0.17 -5.36
N VAL A 41 -3.89 -0.89 -4.64
CA VAL A 41 -5.30 -1.19 -4.38
C VAL A 41 -5.95 -0.06 -3.56
N SER A 42 -5.26 0.43 -2.54
CA SER A 42 -5.76 1.50 -1.66
C SER A 42 -5.99 2.81 -2.42
N VAL A 43 -5.06 3.19 -3.30
CA VAL A 43 -5.15 4.39 -4.14
C VAL A 43 -6.31 4.27 -5.13
N VAL A 44 -6.51 3.11 -5.76
CA VAL A 44 -7.64 2.90 -6.68
C VAL A 44 -8.98 3.03 -5.95
N ILE A 45 -9.13 2.43 -4.77
CA ILE A 45 -10.36 2.55 -3.97
C ILE A 45 -10.60 4.01 -3.57
N GLY A 46 -9.58 4.70 -3.07
CA GLY A 46 -9.67 6.13 -2.72
C GLY A 46 -10.03 7.01 -3.92
N PHE A 47 -9.46 6.73 -5.10
CA PHE A 47 -9.77 7.44 -6.33
C PHE A 47 -11.24 7.24 -6.75
N VAL A 48 -11.77 6.02 -6.66
CA VAL A 48 -13.20 5.73 -6.92
C VAL A 48 -14.09 6.55 -5.98
N PHE A 49 -13.80 6.59 -4.67
CA PHE A 49 -14.54 7.46 -3.74
C PHE A 49 -14.44 8.95 -4.12
N SER A 50 -13.28 9.41 -4.57
CA SER A 50 -13.10 10.80 -5.03
C SER A 50 -13.98 11.13 -6.24
N VAL A 51 -14.02 10.25 -7.24
CA VAL A 51 -14.85 10.41 -8.44
C VAL A 51 -16.34 10.39 -8.09
N LEU A 52 -16.78 9.45 -7.25
CA LEU A 52 -18.17 9.37 -6.81
C LEU A 52 -18.59 10.66 -6.08
N ARG A 53 -17.78 11.16 -5.15
CA ARG A 53 -18.06 12.43 -4.47
C ARG A 53 -18.16 13.60 -5.44
N PHE A 54 -17.27 13.65 -6.44
CA PHE A 54 -17.29 14.70 -7.45
C PHE A 54 -18.56 14.66 -8.31
N ILE A 55 -18.97 13.48 -8.78
CA ILE A 55 -20.17 13.30 -9.62
C ILE A 55 -21.46 13.65 -8.86
N PHE A 56 -21.57 13.20 -7.60
CA PHE A 56 -22.78 13.38 -6.80
C PHE A 56 -22.83 14.70 -6.01
N GLY A 57 -21.71 15.43 -5.90
CA GLY A 57 -21.63 16.76 -5.30
C GLY A 57 -22.26 16.85 -3.91
N ASN A 58 -23.03 17.91 -3.66
CA ASN A 58 -23.67 18.19 -2.36
C ASN A 58 -25.03 17.48 -2.17
N THR A 59 -25.30 16.41 -2.93
CA THR A 59 -26.52 15.60 -2.74
C THR A 59 -26.41 14.68 -1.52
N PHE A 60 -27.54 14.09 -1.12
CA PHE A 60 -27.56 13.02 -0.11
C PHE A 60 -26.58 11.87 -0.44
N LEU A 61 -26.54 11.44 -1.71
CA LEU A 61 -25.60 10.41 -2.17
C LEU A 61 -24.14 10.87 -2.05
N GLY A 62 -23.83 12.12 -2.36
CA GLY A 62 -22.49 12.69 -2.17
C GLY A 62 -22.06 12.69 -0.70
N SER A 63 -22.97 13.04 0.22
CA SER A 63 -22.73 12.94 1.67
C SER A 63 -22.51 11.50 2.12
N LEU A 64 -23.27 10.54 1.59
CA LEU A 64 -23.08 9.12 1.89
C LEU A 64 -21.71 8.62 1.43
N PHE A 65 -21.27 8.98 0.22
CA PHE A 65 -19.93 8.61 -0.27
C PHE A 65 -18.80 9.26 0.53
N ASN A 66 -19.00 10.48 1.06
CA ASN A 66 -18.06 11.07 2.02
C ASN A 66 -17.94 10.23 3.29
N LEU A 67 -19.07 9.82 3.89
CA LEU A 67 -19.08 8.99 5.08
C LEU A 67 -18.42 7.62 4.83
N LEU A 68 -18.72 6.97 3.71
CA LEU A 68 -18.13 5.69 3.34
C LEU A 68 -16.62 5.80 3.08
N SER A 69 -16.18 6.88 2.42
CA SER A 69 -14.75 7.16 2.21
C SER A 69 -14.01 7.35 3.54
N PHE A 70 -14.63 8.05 4.50
CA PHE A 70 -14.07 8.25 5.84
C PHE A 70 -13.99 6.91 6.60
N ALA A 71 -15.08 6.14 6.61
CA ALA A 71 -15.12 4.82 7.24
C ALA A 71 -14.07 3.87 6.66
N TYR A 72 -13.92 3.86 5.32
CA TYR A 72 -12.87 3.11 4.64
C TYR A 72 -11.47 3.53 5.10
N THR A 73 -11.21 4.85 5.13
CA THR A 73 -9.91 5.40 5.55
C THR A 73 -9.56 4.95 6.97
N CYS A 74 -10.52 5.05 7.90
CA CYS A 74 -10.35 4.56 9.27
C CYS A 74 -10.08 3.05 9.32
N ALA A 75 -10.80 2.26 8.53
CA ALA A 75 -10.62 0.81 8.49
C ALA A 75 -9.23 0.41 7.98
N VAL A 76 -8.70 1.09 6.97
CA VAL A 76 -7.39 0.75 6.37
C VAL A 76 -6.21 1.48 7.02
N PHE A 77 -6.46 2.41 7.95
CA PHE A 77 -5.40 3.21 8.58
C PHE A 77 -4.35 2.35 9.29
N LEU A 78 -4.79 1.40 10.11
CA LEU A 78 -3.89 0.50 10.84
C LEU A 78 -3.09 -0.42 9.91
N PRO A 79 -3.69 -1.17 8.96
CA PRO A 79 -2.92 -2.03 8.07
C PRO A 79 -1.99 -1.22 7.15
N TYR A 80 -2.40 -0.03 6.69
CA TYR A 80 -1.53 0.87 5.91
C TYR A 80 -0.31 1.29 6.72
N THR A 81 -0.50 1.68 7.98
CA THR A 81 0.61 2.06 8.87
C THR A 81 1.50 0.85 9.17
N GLY A 82 0.92 -0.32 9.44
CA GLY A 82 1.65 -1.56 9.71
C GLY A 82 2.58 -1.96 8.57
N ILE A 83 2.07 -2.02 7.34
CA ILE A 83 2.88 -2.36 6.18
C ILE A 83 3.93 -1.29 5.85
N ALA A 84 3.63 0.00 6.08
CA ALA A 84 4.59 1.08 5.89
C ALA A 84 5.74 1.01 6.91
N VAL A 85 5.45 0.67 8.18
CA VAL A 85 6.47 0.43 9.20
C VAL A 85 7.34 -0.76 8.84
N ARG A 86 6.75 -1.90 8.45
CA ARG A 86 7.49 -3.09 7.98
C ARG A 86 8.33 -2.80 6.73
N ARG A 87 7.85 -1.92 5.85
CA ARG A 87 8.60 -1.47 4.67
C ARG A 87 9.83 -0.65 5.08
N LEU A 88 9.72 0.23 6.08
CA LEU A 88 10.86 0.98 6.61
C LEU A 88 11.86 0.07 7.34
N HIS A 89 11.36 -0.92 8.07
CA HIS A 89 12.19 -1.95 8.71
C HIS A 89 13.03 -2.72 7.69
N ASP A 90 12.50 -2.96 6.50
CA ASP A 90 13.22 -3.64 5.42
C ASP A 90 14.43 -2.85 4.86
N ILE A 91 14.54 -1.54 5.14
CA ILE A 91 15.73 -0.71 4.87
C ILE A 91 16.43 -0.24 6.16
N ASN A 92 16.23 -0.97 7.25
CA ASN A 92 16.82 -0.71 8.56
C ASN A 92 16.51 0.69 9.12
N LYS A 93 15.30 1.21 8.87
CA LYS A 93 14.79 2.47 9.43
C LYS A 93 13.60 2.21 10.36
N SER A 94 13.53 2.99 11.44
CA SER A 94 12.41 2.89 12.38
C SER A 94 11.09 3.40 11.79
N GLY A 95 9.95 2.87 12.23
CA GLY A 95 8.63 3.36 11.85
C GLY A 95 8.39 4.86 12.09
N TRP A 96 9.13 5.49 13.01
CA TRP A 96 9.09 6.93 13.28
C TRP A 96 9.35 7.83 12.05
N PHE A 97 10.03 7.31 11.01
CA PHE A 97 10.21 8.05 9.77
C PHE A 97 8.88 8.38 9.08
N LEU A 98 7.79 7.65 9.36
CA LEU A 98 6.44 7.97 8.87
C LEU A 98 5.88 9.29 9.42
N LEU A 99 6.51 9.90 10.44
CA LEU A 99 6.12 11.23 10.93
C LEU A 99 6.77 12.37 10.13
N LEU A 100 7.78 12.09 9.29
CA LEU A 100 8.40 13.15 8.50
C LEU A 100 7.46 13.91 7.56
N PRO A 101 6.35 13.36 7.02
CA PRO A 101 5.40 14.14 6.23
C PRO A 101 4.76 15.33 6.98
N PHE A 102 4.89 15.42 8.32
CA PHE A 102 4.53 16.63 9.08
C PHE A 102 5.44 17.83 8.78
N VAL A 103 6.63 17.61 8.21
CA VAL A 103 7.46 18.65 7.60
C VAL A 103 7.06 18.76 6.12
N PRO A 104 6.37 19.85 5.70
CA PRO A 104 5.80 19.94 4.37
C PRO A 104 6.84 19.78 3.28
N ILE A 105 6.42 19.15 2.18
CA ILE A 105 7.21 18.93 0.94
C ILE A 105 8.43 18.03 1.16
N ILE A 106 9.45 18.48 1.90
CA ILE A 106 10.73 17.77 2.07
C ILE A 106 10.53 16.45 2.79
N GLY A 107 9.80 16.46 3.92
CA GLY A 107 9.59 15.24 4.70
C GLY A 107 8.73 14.22 3.96
N LEU A 108 7.76 14.70 3.18
CA LEU A 108 6.92 13.86 2.34
C LEU A 108 7.72 13.18 1.21
N VAL A 109 8.47 13.96 0.44
CA VAL A 109 9.30 13.44 -0.66
C VAL A 109 10.33 12.44 -0.13
N TYR A 110 10.93 12.72 1.02
CA TYR A 110 11.92 11.83 1.63
C TYR A 110 11.31 10.49 2.06
N VAL A 111 10.11 10.48 2.65
CA VAL A 111 9.44 9.22 3.02
C VAL A 111 9.06 8.40 1.80
N ILE A 112 8.56 9.03 0.74
CA ILE A 112 8.28 8.34 -0.53
C ILE A 112 9.55 7.70 -1.09
N TYR A 113 10.67 8.43 -1.07
CA TYR A 113 11.97 7.88 -1.47
C TYR A 113 12.37 6.66 -0.64
N LEU A 114 12.23 6.72 0.70
CA LEU A 114 12.52 5.59 1.57
C LEU A 114 11.65 4.36 1.26
N LEU A 115 10.36 4.56 1.01
CA LEU A 115 9.42 3.47 0.71
C LEU A 115 9.64 2.85 -0.69
N ALA A 116 10.24 3.60 -1.62
CA ALA A 116 10.58 3.15 -2.97
C ALA A 116 11.96 2.49 -3.08
N LYS A 117 12.89 2.80 -2.18
CA LYS A 117 14.27 2.26 -2.15
C LYS A 117 14.26 0.72 -2.11
N PRO A 118 15.22 -0.01 -2.70
CA PRO A 118 15.38 -1.45 -2.45
C PRO A 118 15.70 -1.77 -0.98
N GLY A 119 15.23 -2.92 -0.50
CA GLY A 119 15.49 -3.44 0.84
C GLY A 119 16.96 -3.86 1.06
N ASP A 120 17.34 -4.05 2.32
CA ASP A 120 18.67 -4.58 2.66
C ASP A 120 18.79 -6.05 2.25
N VAL A 121 19.92 -6.40 1.62
CA VAL A 121 20.16 -7.75 1.09
C VAL A 121 20.39 -8.79 2.19
N GLY A 122 20.94 -8.37 3.33
CA GLY A 122 21.22 -9.22 4.47
C GLY A 122 20.23 -9.07 5.62
N ASP A 123 20.52 -9.78 6.70
CA ASP A 123 19.85 -9.56 7.98
C ASP A 123 20.07 -8.12 8.45
N ASN A 124 19.02 -7.53 9.02
CA ASN A 124 19.12 -6.26 9.72
C ASN A 124 18.47 -6.38 11.12
N GLN A 125 18.38 -5.28 11.86
CA GLN A 125 17.85 -5.32 13.25
C GLN A 125 16.39 -5.80 13.34
N TYR A 126 15.68 -5.87 12.20
CA TYR A 126 14.28 -6.31 12.10
C TYR A 126 14.14 -7.71 11.53
N GLY A 127 15.24 -8.45 11.34
CA GLY A 127 15.27 -9.84 10.92
C GLY A 127 15.76 -10.05 9.48
N SER A 128 15.62 -11.29 9.02
CA SER A 128 16.06 -11.72 7.70
C SER A 128 15.24 -11.13 6.56
N PRO A 129 15.82 -10.98 5.36
CA PRO A 129 15.11 -10.50 4.18
C PRO A 129 13.84 -11.30 3.93
N THR A 130 12.81 -10.62 3.43
CA THR A 130 11.59 -11.30 3.00
C THR A 130 11.87 -12.16 1.77
N SER A 131 11.91 -13.49 1.92
CA SER A 131 11.97 -14.43 0.81
C SER A 131 10.55 -14.85 0.44
N TYR A 132 9.99 -14.28 -0.62
CA TYR A 132 8.69 -14.73 -1.11
C TYR A 132 8.83 -15.74 -2.23
N GLU A 133 8.06 -16.82 -2.12
CA GLU A 133 7.83 -17.78 -3.19
C GLU A 133 6.91 -17.16 -4.24
N THR A 134 7.33 -17.20 -5.50
CA THR A 134 6.53 -16.74 -6.63
C THR A 134 5.43 -17.75 -6.94
N ILE A 135 4.20 -17.27 -7.07
CA ILE A 135 3.06 -18.10 -7.45
C ILE A 135 3.11 -18.28 -8.97
N THR A 136 3.43 -19.51 -9.40
CA THR A 136 3.41 -19.92 -10.80
C THR A 136 1.99 -20.17 -11.29
N ALA A 137 1.80 -20.26 -12.61
CA ALA A 137 0.50 -20.57 -13.20
C ALA A 137 -0.10 -21.90 -12.70
N GLU A 138 0.75 -22.91 -12.50
CA GLU A 138 0.34 -24.21 -11.95
C GLU A 138 -0.12 -24.08 -10.49
N GLU A 139 0.63 -23.34 -9.67
CA GLU A 139 0.25 -23.13 -8.27
C GLU A 139 -0.99 -22.25 -8.13
N ALA A 140 -1.15 -21.26 -9.00
CA ALA A 140 -2.37 -20.45 -9.11
C ALA A 140 -3.58 -21.34 -9.41
N ALA A 141 -3.47 -22.27 -10.36
CA ALA A 141 -4.53 -23.23 -10.68
C ALA A 141 -4.87 -24.16 -9.51
N ARG A 142 -3.87 -24.58 -8.71
CA ARG A 142 -4.08 -25.44 -7.54
C ARG A 142 -4.72 -24.71 -6.36
N THR A 143 -4.27 -23.49 -6.08
CA THR A 143 -4.62 -22.76 -4.85
C THR A 143 -5.76 -21.77 -5.03
N GLY A 144 -6.10 -21.42 -6.27
CA GLY A 144 -7.03 -20.34 -6.60
C GLY A 144 -6.46 -18.93 -6.37
N LEU A 145 -5.18 -18.82 -6.00
CA LEU A 145 -4.48 -17.53 -5.91
C LEU A 145 -4.16 -17.00 -7.31
N LYS A 146 -3.96 -15.69 -7.43
CA LYS A 146 -3.49 -15.11 -8.69
C LYS A 146 -1.97 -15.24 -8.81
N GLU A 147 -1.52 -15.39 -10.05
CA GLU A 147 -0.10 -15.41 -10.39
C GLU A 147 0.62 -14.14 -9.90
N THR A 148 1.87 -14.31 -9.47
CA THR A 148 2.69 -13.18 -9.03
C THR A 148 2.92 -12.21 -10.19
N PRO A 149 2.57 -10.91 -10.02
CA PRO A 149 2.84 -9.90 -11.03
C PRO A 149 4.33 -9.76 -11.35
N SER A 150 4.65 -9.43 -12.61
CA SER A 150 6.02 -9.13 -13.02
C SER A 150 6.54 -7.85 -12.36
N GLU A 151 7.87 -7.74 -12.19
CA GLU A 151 8.48 -6.54 -11.61
C GLU A 151 8.15 -5.27 -12.42
N SER A 152 8.11 -5.38 -13.75
CA SER A 152 7.75 -4.27 -14.62
C SER A 152 6.33 -3.74 -14.37
N MET A 153 5.39 -4.63 -14.02
CA MET A 153 4.03 -4.24 -13.67
C MET A 153 4.00 -3.51 -12.32
N ASP A 154 4.75 -3.99 -11.34
CA ASP A 154 4.85 -3.34 -10.03
C ASP A 154 5.48 -1.95 -10.13
N GLN A 155 6.52 -1.78 -10.95
CA GLN A 155 7.13 -0.48 -11.20
C GLN A 155 6.13 0.50 -11.86
N LYS A 156 5.38 0.04 -12.87
CA LYS A 156 4.33 0.85 -13.51
C LYS A 156 3.22 1.21 -12.52
N ALA A 157 2.77 0.26 -11.70
CA ALA A 157 1.75 0.50 -10.69
C ALA A 157 2.21 1.53 -9.66
N MET A 158 3.45 1.44 -9.18
CA MET A 158 4.06 2.43 -8.29
C MET A 158 4.05 3.84 -8.91
N ILE A 159 4.49 3.98 -10.17
CA ILE A 159 4.48 5.27 -10.86
C ILE A 159 3.06 5.82 -10.99
N VAL A 160 2.10 4.98 -11.39
CA VAL A 160 0.68 5.37 -11.49
C VAL A 160 0.14 5.84 -10.13
N CYS A 161 0.49 5.15 -9.03
CA CYS A 161 0.08 5.57 -7.69
C CYS A 161 0.60 6.97 -7.35
N LEU A 162 1.89 7.23 -7.62
CA LEU A 162 2.49 8.55 -7.39
C LEU A 162 1.81 9.63 -8.22
N CYS A 163 1.55 9.38 -9.51
CA CYS A 163 0.85 10.32 -10.38
C CYS A 163 -0.58 10.62 -9.90
N LEU A 164 -1.34 9.60 -9.54
CA LEU A 164 -2.71 9.77 -9.01
C LEU A 164 -2.72 10.57 -7.71
N TRP A 165 -1.71 10.36 -6.85
CA TRP A 165 -1.60 11.06 -5.59
C TRP A 165 -1.26 12.54 -5.79
N VAL A 166 -0.33 12.87 -6.69
CA VAL A 166 -0.02 14.26 -7.09
C VAL A 166 -1.24 14.93 -7.72
N LEU A 167 -1.96 14.23 -8.60
CA LEU A 167 -3.19 14.73 -9.21
C LEU A 167 -4.25 15.05 -8.15
N ASN A 168 -4.41 14.17 -7.15
CA ASN A 168 -5.40 14.38 -6.08
C ASN A 168 -5.09 15.61 -5.22
N ILE A 169 -3.81 15.81 -4.87
CA ILE A 169 -3.33 17.01 -4.18
C ILE A 169 -3.66 18.26 -5.00
N TRP A 170 -3.37 18.24 -6.30
CA TRP A 170 -3.64 19.37 -7.18
C TRP A 170 -5.13 19.70 -7.31
N ILE A 171 -5.99 18.69 -7.44
CA ILE A 171 -7.46 18.86 -7.46
C ILE A 171 -7.95 19.52 -6.17
N SER A 172 -7.37 19.15 -5.02
CA SER A 172 -7.75 19.73 -3.73
C SER A 172 -7.38 21.20 -3.61
N PHE A 173 -6.28 21.64 -4.24
CA PHE A 173 -5.92 23.06 -4.35
C PHE A 173 -6.86 23.86 -5.26
N LEU A 174 -7.41 23.24 -6.30
CA LEU A 174 -8.39 23.89 -7.20
C LEU A 174 -9.79 24.01 -6.60
N ALA A 175 -10.10 23.22 -5.57
CA ALA A 175 -11.39 23.22 -4.88
C ALA A 175 -11.45 24.21 -3.69
N LEU A 176 -10.35 24.90 -3.40
CA LEU A 176 -10.21 25.98 -2.40
C LEU A 176 -10.38 27.35 -3.06
#